data_AF-A0A6N7D3L9-F1
#
_entry.id   AF-A0A6N7D3L9-F1
#
_cell.length_a   1.000
_cell.length_b   1.000
_cell.length_c   1.000
_cell.angle_alpha   90.00
_cell.angle_beta   90.00
_cell.angle_gamma   90.00
#
_symmetry.space_group_name_H-M   'P 1'
#
loop_
_entity.id
_entity.type
_entity.pdbx_description
1 polymer ?
#
loop_
_entity_poly.entity_id
_entity_poly.type
_entity_poly.pdbx_seq_one_letter_code
_entity_poly.pdbx_strand_id
1 'polypeptide(L)'
;MLQKQGARRESLQAKIFGGGQVMHNFTTMNVGERNTRFVRDYLRTEHIPIVSEDVLDIYPRKVCYFPASGKAMVKRLAHTHPEALVAQEVRGNAAAVAQSTAGGSVDLF
;
A
#
# COMPACT_ATOMS: atom_id res chain seq x y z
N MET A 1 19.16 -10.96 -9.02
CA MET A 1 19.65 -9.61 -9.39
C MET A 1 19.89 -9.59 -10.89
N LEU A 2 19.27 -8.67 -11.64
CA LEU A 2 19.21 -8.66 -13.12
C LEU A 2 20.57 -8.81 -13.82
N GLN A 3 21.64 -8.25 -13.25
CA GLN A 3 23.01 -8.39 -13.78
C GLN A 3 23.52 -9.84 -13.74
N LYS A 4 23.14 -10.62 -12.71
CA LYS A 4 23.45 -12.06 -12.64
C LYS A 4 22.70 -12.87 -13.71
N GLN A 5 21.65 -12.31 -14.29
CA GLN A 5 20.91 -12.89 -15.42
C GLN A 5 21.35 -12.28 -16.77
N GLY A 6 22.47 -11.57 -16.80
CA GLY A 6 23.07 -11.04 -18.04
C GLY A 6 22.57 -9.65 -18.46
N ALA A 7 21.77 -8.96 -17.64
CA ALA A 7 21.39 -7.58 -17.93
C ALA A 7 22.60 -6.65 -17.82
N ARG A 8 22.82 -5.83 -18.85
CA ARG A 8 23.85 -4.78 -18.81
C ARG A 8 23.38 -3.63 -17.96
N ARG A 9 24.27 -3.06 -17.15
CA ARG A 9 23.90 -1.96 -16.26
C ARG A 9 23.42 -0.74 -17.04
N GLU A 10 24.09 -0.41 -18.15
CA GLU A 10 23.72 0.69 -19.04
C GLU A 10 22.35 0.55 -19.71
N SER A 11 21.80 -0.67 -19.80
CA SER A 11 20.50 -0.92 -20.43
C SER A 11 19.35 -0.94 -19.44
N LEU A 12 19.62 -0.76 -18.13
CA LEU A 12 18.58 -0.76 -17.11
C LEU A 12 17.76 0.53 -17.18
N GLN A 13 16.47 0.40 -16.98
CA GLN A 13 15.53 1.51 -16.84
C GLN A 13 14.59 1.21 -15.67
N ALA A 14 14.09 2.26 -15.03
CA ALA A 14 13.20 2.13 -13.88
C ALA A 14 11.84 2.75 -14.15
N LYS A 15 10.80 2.09 -13.65
CA LYS A 15 9.46 2.66 -13.47
C LYS A 15 9.10 2.54 -12.00
N ILE A 16 8.75 3.66 -11.37
CA ILE A 16 8.54 3.70 -9.92
C ILE A 16 7.09 4.04 -9.60
N PHE A 17 6.52 3.31 -8.63
CA PHE A 17 5.10 3.36 -8.31
C PHE A 17 4.88 3.25 -6.80
N GLY A 18 3.86 3.92 -6.27
CA GLY A 18 3.44 3.76 -4.87
C GLY A 18 3.99 4.82 -3.93
N GLY A 19 4.35 4.46 -2.69
CA GLY A 19 4.78 5.46 -1.70
C GLY A 19 3.68 6.44 -1.27
N GLY A 20 2.41 6.10 -1.49
CA GLY A 20 1.27 6.92 -1.08
C GLY A 20 0.94 6.81 0.41
N GLN A 21 0.32 7.86 0.97
CA GLN A 21 -0.12 7.91 2.36
C GLN A 21 -1.60 7.50 2.46
N VAL A 22 -1.83 6.19 2.45
CA VAL A 22 -3.20 5.62 2.38
C VAL A 22 -3.88 5.50 3.75
N MET A 23 -3.11 5.50 4.85
CA MET A 23 -3.63 5.39 6.22
C MET A 23 -3.62 6.76 6.90
N HIS A 24 -4.81 7.31 7.17
CA HIS A 24 -4.96 8.67 7.73
C HIS A 24 -4.35 8.81 9.14
N ASN A 25 -4.34 7.73 9.94
CA ASN A 25 -3.84 7.77 11.32
C ASN A 25 -2.32 7.58 11.44
N PHE A 26 -1.61 7.39 10.32
CA PHE A 26 -0.14 7.23 10.28
C PHE A 26 0.56 8.52 9.80
N THR A 27 0.14 9.68 10.29
CA THR A 27 0.70 11.00 9.91
C THR A 27 2.09 11.27 10.50
N THR A 28 2.47 10.62 11.60
CA THR A 28 3.75 10.86 12.28
C THR A 28 4.95 10.23 11.57
N MET A 29 4.73 9.33 10.60
CA MET A 29 5.82 8.67 9.88
C MET A 29 5.57 8.70 8.38
N ASN A 30 6.14 9.70 7.69
CA ASN A 30 6.05 9.85 6.23
C ASN A 30 6.95 8.83 5.50
N VAL A 31 6.66 7.54 5.67
CA VAL A 31 7.41 6.42 5.09
C VAL A 31 7.34 6.44 3.57
N GLY A 32 6.19 6.81 3.02
CA GLY A 32 5.98 6.92 1.57
C GLY A 32 6.94 7.91 0.90
N GLU A 33 7.05 9.12 1.46
CA GLU A 33 7.99 10.13 0.95
C GLU A 33 9.45 9.69 1.13
N ARG A 34 9.81 9.13 2.29
CA ARG A 34 11.17 8.65 2.56
C ARG A 34 11.60 7.56 1.59
N ASN A 35 10.73 6.58 1.33
CA ASN A 35 11.01 5.51 0.38
C ASN A 35 11.14 6.04 -1.03
N THR A 36 10.26 6.95 -1.43
CA THR A 36 10.30 7.58 -2.76
C THR A 36 11.61 8.34 -2.95
N ARG A 37 12.04 9.13 -1.95
CA ARG A 37 13.31 9.85 -1.96
C ARG A 37 14.50 8.90 -2.08
N PHE A 38 14.54 7.88 -1.23
CA PHE A 38 15.60 6.87 -1.25
C PHE A 38 15.71 6.20 -2.63
N VAL A 39 14.58 5.78 -3.21
CA VAL A 39 14.58 5.12 -4.53
C VAL A 39 15.09 6.05 -5.63
N ARG A 40 14.68 7.33 -5.63
CA ARG A 40 15.19 8.31 -6.60
C ARG A 40 16.69 8.51 -6.46
N ASP A 41 17.19 8.64 -5.23
CA ASP A 41 18.61 8.86 -4.98
C ASP A 41 19.45 7.63 -5.33
N TYR A 42 18.96 6.43 -5.00
CA TYR A 42 19.59 5.17 -5.37
C TYR A 42 19.67 5.01 -6.89
N LEU A 43 18.56 5.18 -7.62
CA LEU A 43 18.54 5.04 -9.09
C LEU A 43 19.43 6.07 -9.77
N ARG A 44 19.47 7.31 -9.25
CA ARG A 44 20.37 8.36 -9.73
C ARG A 44 21.83 7.98 -9.55
N THR A 45 22.19 7.51 -8.35
CA THR A 45 23.56 7.08 -8.02
C THR A 45 24.01 5.92 -8.90
N GLU A 46 23.09 5.02 -9.22
CA GLU A 46 23.33 3.83 -10.02
C GLU A 46 23.20 4.07 -11.53
N HIS A 47 22.98 5.32 -11.94
CA HIS A 47 22.82 5.76 -13.32
C HIS A 47 21.70 5.01 -14.07
N ILE A 48 20.61 4.69 -13.38
CA ILE A 48 19.44 4.03 -13.96
C ILE A 48 18.35 5.09 -14.20
N PRO A 49 18.04 5.43 -15.46
CA PRO A 49 17.02 6.44 -15.77
C PRO A 49 15.63 5.97 -15.35
N ILE A 50 14.87 6.87 -14.71
CA ILE A 50 13.45 6.68 -14.44
C ILE A 50 12.67 7.11 -15.69
N VAL A 51 12.01 6.16 -16.33
CA VAL A 51 11.23 6.41 -17.57
C VAL A 51 9.74 6.59 -17.33
N SER A 52 9.27 6.33 -16.11
CA SER A 52 7.88 6.54 -15.68
C SER A 52 7.81 6.57 -14.16
N GLU A 53 6.92 7.41 -13.63
CA GLU A 53 6.74 7.57 -12.19
C GLU A 53 5.27 7.87 -11.85
N ASP A 54 4.70 7.13 -10.90
CA ASP A 54 3.41 7.41 -10.25
C ASP A 54 3.51 7.06 -8.76
N VAL A 55 4.06 8.02 -8.01
CA VAL A 55 4.39 7.89 -6.59
C VAL A 55 3.67 8.93 -5.74
N LEU A 56 3.75 8.77 -4.42
CA LEU A 56 3.05 9.61 -3.44
C LEU A 56 1.54 9.52 -3.67
N ASP A 57 0.75 10.55 -3.35
CA ASP A 57 -0.73 10.52 -3.41
C ASP A 57 -1.38 9.72 -2.26
N ILE A 58 -2.65 9.99 -1.98
CA ILE A 58 -3.42 9.40 -0.87
C ILE A 58 -4.14 8.12 -1.29
N TYR A 59 -4.35 7.91 -2.59
CA TYR A 59 -5.11 6.77 -3.08
C TYR A 59 -4.27 5.49 -3.14
N PRO A 60 -4.77 4.35 -2.63
CA PRO A 60 -4.17 3.05 -2.89
C PRO A 60 -4.14 2.77 -4.39
N ARG A 61 -3.14 2.02 -4.86
CA ARG A 61 -3.08 1.62 -6.28
C ARG A 61 -2.59 0.20 -6.47
N LYS A 62 -3.14 -0.47 -7.47
CA LYS A 62 -2.70 -1.78 -7.95
C LYS A 62 -1.82 -1.59 -9.19
N VAL A 63 -0.62 -2.16 -9.15
CA VAL A 63 0.34 -2.12 -10.26
C VAL A 63 0.42 -3.51 -10.91
N CYS A 64 0.37 -3.55 -12.23
CA CYS A 64 0.62 -4.74 -13.02
C CYS A 64 1.75 -4.45 -14.02
N TYR A 65 2.83 -5.24 -13.97
CA TYR A 65 3.99 -5.08 -14.83
C TYR A 65 4.12 -6.26 -15.79
N PHE A 66 4.40 -5.97 -17.05
CA PHE A 66 4.57 -6.95 -18.13
C PHE A 66 6.06 -6.98 -18.53
N PRO A 67 6.86 -7.93 -18.02
CA PRO A 67 8.32 -7.89 -18.18
C PRO A 67 8.79 -7.96 -19.63
N ALA A 68 8.09 -8.72 -20.48
CA ALA A 68 8.46 -8.91 -21.88
C ALA A 68 8.35 -7.61 -22.72
N SER A 69 7.44 -6.69 -22.34
CA SER A 69 7.22 -5.43 -23.07
C SER A 69 7.66 -4.19 -22.27
N GLY A 70 7.97 -4.35 -20.98
CA GLY A 70 8.21 -3.23 -20.07
C GLY A 70 6.97 -2.40 -19.76
N LYS A 71 5.76 -2.81 -20.19
CA LYS A 71 4.52 -2.07 -19.91
C LYS A 71 4.18 -2.17 -18.43
N ALA A 72 3.79 -1.05 -17.83
CA ALA A 72 3.23 -0.99 -16.49
C ALA A 72 1.83 -0.40 -16.57
N MET A 73 0.87 -1.00 -15.87
CA MET A 73 -0.49 -0.52 -15.73
C MET A 73 -0.77 -0.24 -14.27
N VAL A 74 -1.32 0.94 -13.99
CA VAL A 74 -1.70 1.33 -12.64
C VAL A 74 -3.19 1.62 -12.59
N LYS A 75 -3.87 0.99 -11.62
CA LYS A 75 -5.25 1.29 -11.29
C LYS A 75 -5.28 1.92 -9.90
N ARG A 76 -5.61 3.21 -9.83
CA ARG A 76 -5.97 3.88 -8.58
C ARG A 76 -7.28 3.29 -8.06
N LEU A 77 -7.30 2.98 -6.77
CA LEU A 77 -8.43 2.41 -6.07
C LEU A 77 -9.12 3.51 -5.28
N ALA A 78 -10.45 3.47 -5.22
CA ALA A 78 -11.20 4.33 -4.33
C ALA A 78 -10.79 4.02 -2.87
N HIS A 79 -10.86 5.03 -2.01
CA HIS A 79 -10.79 4.78 -0.58
C HIS A 79 -11.97 3.90 -0.19
N THR A 80 -11.70 2.66 0.19
CA THR A 80 -12.68 1.86 0.93
C THR A 80 -12.79 2.54 2.28
N HIS A 81 -13.87 3.29 2.52
CA HIS A 81 -14.16 3.98 3.78
C HIS A 81 -13.75 3.11 5.00
N PRO A 82 -12.59 3.36 5.62
CA PRO A 82 -12.15 2.55 6.76
C PRO A 82 -13.15 2.66 7.91
N GLU A 83 -13.78 3.84 8.04
CA GLU A 83 -14.88 4.09 8.98
C GLU A 83 -16.07 3.12 8.79
N ALA A 84 -16.39 2.70 7.57
CA ALA A 84 -17.49 1.77 7.32
C ALA A 84 -17.13 0.34 7.76
N LEU A 85 -15.88 -0.07 7.56
CA LEU A 85 -15.39 -1.38 8.02
C LEU A 85 -15.29 -1.44 9.55
N VAL A 86 -14.75 -0.40 10.19
CA VAL A 86 -14.68 -0.32 11.67
C VAL A 86 -16.09 -0.23 12.27
N ALA A 87 -17.00 0.57 11.70
CA ALA A 87 -18.39 0.63 12.17
C ALA A 87 -19.13 -0.71 12.01
N GLN A 88 -18.82 -1.46 10.94
CA GLN A 88 -19.36 -2.81 10.72
C GLN A 88 -18.80 -3.82 11.72
N GLU A 89 -17.51 -3.77 12.05
CA GLU A 89 -16.88 -4.61 13.08
C GLU A 89 -17.43 -4.30 14.49
N VAL A 90 -17.58 -3.01 14.83
CA VAL A 90 -18.17 -2.59 16.11
C VAL A 90 -19.65 -3.03 16.22
N ARG A 91 -20.44 -2.88 15.14
CA ARG A 91 -21.85 -3.35 15.13
C ARG A 91 -21.95 -4.87 15.18
N GLY A 92 -21.10 -5.59 14.45
CA GLY A 92 -21.06 -7.06 14.46
C GLY A 92 -20.74 -7.62 15.84
N ASN A 93 -19.75 -7.04 16.53
CA ASN A 93 -19.40 -7.44 17.90
C ASN A 93 -20.47 -7.07 18.92
N ALA A 94 -21.07 -5.87 18.83
CA ALA A 94 -22.12 -5.46 19.77
C ALA A 94 -23.38 -6.34 19.66
N ALA A 95 -23.77 -6.74 18.45
CA ALA A 95 -24.89 -7.66 18.24
C ALA A 95 -24.60 -9.07 18.78
N ALA A 96 -23.38 -9.58 18.59
CA ALA A 96 -22.97 -10.88 19.14
C ALA A 96 -22.92 -10.89 20.67
N VAL A 97 -22.41 -9.80 21.29
CA VAL A 97 -22.34 -9.66 22.76
C VAL A 97 -23.73 -9.48 23.37
N ALA A 98 -24.63 -8.72 22.73
CA ALA A 98 -26.02 -8.56 23.20
C ALA A 98 -26.81 -9.88 23.12
N GLN A 99 -26.54 -10.72 22.11
CA GLN A 99 -27.13 -12.06 22.03
C GLN A 99 -26.57 -13.00 23.11
N SER A 100 -25.30 -12.87 23.51
CA SER A 100 -24.70 -13.71 24.56
C SER A 100 -25.09 -13.29 25.98
N THR A 101 -25.55 -12.05 26.21
CA THR A 101 -25.99 -11.56 27.54
C THR A 101 -27.50 -11.75 27.80
N ALA A 102 -28.28 -12.23 26.82
CA ALA A 102 -29.73 -12.38 26.95
C ALA A 102 -30.18 -13.63 27.75
N GLY A 103 -29.27 -14.44 28.27
CA GLY A 103 -29.62 -15.68 28.99
C GLY A 103 -28.63 -16.03 30.10
N GLY A 104 -28.88 -15.51 31.30
CA GLY A 104 -28.12 -15.92 32.48
C GLY A 104 -28.53 -15.16 33.73
N SER A 105 -29.59 -15.63 34.40
CA SER A 105 -29.86 -15.27 35.80
C SER A 105 -28.70 -15.78 36.65
N VAL A 106 -27.82 -14.89 37.10
CA VAL A 106 -26.77 -15.24 38.08
C VAL A 106 -27.32 -14.93 39.46
N ASP A 107 -27.68 -15.99 40.19
CA ASP A 107 -28.04 -15.92 41.61
C ASP A 107 -26.74 -15.93 42.44
N LEU A 108 -26.59 -14.96 43.35
CA LEU A 108 -25.42 -14.83 44.23
C LEU A 108 -25.83 -15.28 45.65
N PHE A 109 -25.25 -16.40 46.11
CA PHE A 109 -25.14 -16.75 47.53
C PHE A 109 -23.72 -16.47 48.02
#